data_AF-A0A382LUU7-F1
#
_entry.id   AF-A0A382LUU7-F1
#
_cell.length_a   1.000
_cell.length_b   1.000
_cell.length_c   1.000
_cell.angle_alpha   90.00
_cell.angle_beta   90.00
_cell.angle_gamma   90.00
#
_symmetry.space_group_name_H-M   'P 1'
#
loop_
_entity.id
_entity.type
_entity.pdbx_description
1 polymer ?
#
loop_
_entity_poly.entity_id
_entity_poly.type
_entity_poly.pdbx_seq_one_letter_code
_entity_poly.pdbx_strand_id
1 'polypeptide(L)'
;VQPGNSGGPIYDSGGNIVGVVISQLDKRMMEKAIGSLPENVNFGIKASTVRQFLTSSGLPSKKSERTEEKSTEQLAEIAKNQALMVMCLQ
;
A
#
# COMPACT_ATOMS: atom_id res chain seq x y z
N VAL A 1 13.19 7.17 4.16
CA VAL A 1 12.55 5.94 3.67
C VAL A 1 12.98 4.85 4.60
N GLN A 2 12.10 4.30 5.43
CA GLN A 2 12.41 3.01 6.01
C GLN A 2 12.38 2.00 4.86
N PRO A 3 13.49 1.34 4.53
CA PRO A 3 13.48 0.24 3.57
C PRO A 3 12.44 -0.79 4.02
N GLY A 4 11.61 -1.29 3.10
CA GLY A 4 10.73 -2.44 3.38
C GLY A 4 9.22 -2.21 3.35
N ASN A 5 8.71 -1.00 3.08
CA ASN A 5 7.25 -0.77 2.98
C ASN A 5 6.68 -1.00 1.56
N SER A 6 7.55 -1.07 0.53
CA SER A 6 7.13 -1.31 -0.85
C SER A 6 6.46 -2.68 -0.99
N GLY A 7 5.32 -2.71 -1.68
CA GLY A 7 4.47 -3.88 -1.85
C GLY A 7 3.39 -4.05 -0.77
N GLY A 8 3.44 -3.28 0.31
CA GLY A 8 2.45 -3.35 1.39
C GLY A 8 1.08 -2.75 1.04
N PRO A 9 -0.03 -3.27 1.58
CA PRO A 9 -1.36 -2.67 1.42
C PRO A 9 -1.49 -1.35 2.20
N ILE A 10 -2.29 -0.43 1.66
CA ILE A 10 -2.72 0.80 2.32
C ILE A 10 -4.15 0.59 2.84
N TYR A 11 -4.36 0.85 4.13
CA TYR A 11 -5.64 0.66 4.81
C TYR A 11 -6.40 1.97 5.02
N ASP A 12 -7.73 1.92 4.93
CA ASP A 12 -8.63 2.91 5.54
C ASP A 12 -8.94 2.57 7.00
N SER A 13 -9.72 3.42 7.68
CA SER A 13 -10.13 3.23 9.08
C SER A 13 -10.99 1.98 9.32
N GLY A 14 -11.64 1.43 8.28
CA GLY A 14 -12.40 0.19 8.36
C GLY A 14 -11.55 -1.08 8.16
N GLY A 15 -10.27 -0.92 7.85
CA GLY A 15 -9.38 -2.01 7.48
C GLY A 15 -9.64 -2.55 6.07
N ASN A 16 -10.17 -1.71 5.17
CA ASN A 16 -10.28 -2.00 3.74
C ASN A 16 -8.99 -1.59 3.02
N ILE A 17 -8.58 -2.38 2.02
CA ILE A 17 -7.44 -2.03 1.17
C ILE A 17 -7.87 -0.97 0.16
N VAL A 18 -7.25 0.20 0.23
CA VAL A 18 -7.49 1.33 -0.70
C VAL A 18 -6.37 1.52 -1.71
N GLY A 19 -5.22 0.87 -1.50
CA GLY A 19 -4.11 0.88 -2.44
C GLY A 19 -2.95 -0.01 -2.03
N VAL A 20 -1.87 0.05 -2.80
CA VAL A 20 -0.61 -0.64 -2.54
C VAL A 20 0.54 0.34 -2.63
N VAL A 21 1.42 0.35 -1.64
CA VAL A 21 2.63 1.19 -1.62
C VAL A 21 3.61 0.67 -2.65
N ILE A 22 4.13 1.52 -3.54
CA ILE A 22 5.12 1.11 -4.55
C ILE A 22 6.53 1.60 -4.22
N SER A 23 6.66 2.87 -3.88
CA SER A 23 7.95 3.51 -3.63
C SER A 23 7.74 4.83 -2.90
N GLN A 24 8.81 5.35 -2.29
CA GLN A 24 8.82 6.77 -2.00
C GLN A 24 8.87 7.60 -3.26
N LEU A 25 8.39 8.82 -3.06
CA LEU A 25 8.64 9.94 -3.92
C LEU A 25 10.14 10.16 -4.14
N ASP A 26 10.54 10.37 -5.40
CA ASP A 26 11.88 10.86 -5.71
C ASP A 26 12.04 12.25 -5.11
N LYS A 27 12.74 12.27 -3.98
CA LYS A 27 13.01 13.44 -3.17
C LYS A 27 13.77 14.51 -3.95
N ARG A 28 14.72 14.12 -4.82
CA ARG A 28 15.54 15.05 -5.60
C ARG A 28 14.76 15.67 -6.75
N MET A 29 13.88 14.88 -7.38
CA MET A 29 12.98 15.40 -8.40
C MET A 29 12.00 16.43 -7.80
N MET A 30 11.43 16.13 -6.64
CA MET A 30 10.47 17.03 -6.01
C MET A 30 11.11 18.25 -5.37
N GLU A 31 12.27 18.12 -4.73
CA GLU A 31 13.02 19.28 -4.24
C GLU A 31 13.25 20.31 -5.36
N LYS A 32 13.58 19.85 -6.57
CA LYS A 32 13.71 20.72 -7.75
C LYS A 32 12.37 21.32 -8.21
N ALA A 33 11.25 20.63 -8.02
CA ALA A 33 9.93 21.05 -8.51
C ALA A 33 9.18 21.97 -7.53
N ILE A 34 9.29 21.73 -6.23
CA ILE A 34 8.53 22.43 -5.17
C ILE A 34 9.43 23.17 -4.16
N GLY A 35 10.74 23.18 -4.38
CA GLY A 35 11.72 23.93 -3.57
C GLY A 35 11.93 23.38 -2.15
N SER A 36 11.36 22.22 -1.83
CA SER A 36 11.49 21.57 -0.53
C SER A 36 11.45 20.06 -0.67
N LEU A 37 12.12 19.36 0.26
CA LEU A 37 12.06 17.91 0.33
C LEU A 37 10.75 17.47 0.98
N PRO A 38 9.87 16.74 0.27
CA PRO A 38 8.69 16.16 0.90
C PRO A 38 9.12 15.06 1.86
N GLU A 39 8.81 15.25 3.14
CA GLU A 39 8.98 14.25 4.19
C GLU A 39 7.67 13.52 4.45
N ASN A 40 7.75 12.23 4.79
CA ASN A 40 6.60 11.38 5.14
C ASN A 40 5.51 11.20 4.05
N VAL A 41 5.83 11.48 2.79
CA VAL A 41 4.96 11.19 1.65
C VAL A 41 5.43 9.92 0.93
N ASN A 42 4.50 8.97 0.73
CA ASN A 42 4.70 7.76 -0.08
C ASN A 42 3.71 7.74 -1.25
N PHE A 43 4.04 7.02 -2.32
CA PHE A 43 3.08 6.77 -3.40
C PHE A 43 2.40 5.42 -3.26
N GLY A 44 1.08 5.46 -3.48
CA GLY A 44 0.25 4.28 -3.59
C GLY A 44 -0.36 4.16 -4.99
N ILE A 45 -0.46 2.94 -5.49
CA ILE A 45 -1.34 2.60 -6.61
C ILE A 45 -2.76 2.39 -6.04
N LYS A 46 -3.76 2.98 -6.69
CA LYS A 46 -5.17 2.81 -6.29
C LYS A 46 -5.59 1.34 -6.33
N ALA A 47 -6.39 0.91 -5.36
CA ALA A 47 -6.92 -0.46 -5.31
C ALA A 47 -7.72 -0.84 -6.57
N SER A 48 -8.32 0.12 -7.28
CA SER A 48 -8.99 -0.13 -8.57
C SER A 48 -8.03 -0.64 -9.65
N THR A 49 -6.82 -0.08 -9.74
CA THR A 49 -5.81 -0.48 -10.71
C THR A 49 -5.26 -1.87 -10.36
N VAL A 50 -5.00 -2.12 -9.07
CA VAL A 50 -4.60 -3.46 -8.60
C VAL A 50 -5.70 -4.49 -8.91
N ARG A 51 -6.97 -4.14 -8.69
CA ARG A 51 -8.10 -5.01 -8.99
C ARG A 51 -8.22 -5.33 -10.48
N GLN A 52 -8.00 -4.36 -11.35
CA GLN A 52 -7.97 -4.58 -12.80
C GLN A 52 -6.87 -5.56 -13.18
N PHE A 53 -5.66 -5.39 -12.64
CA PHE A 53 -4.54 -6.30 -12.87
C PHE A 53 -4.82 -7.74 -12.40
N LEU A 54 -5.42 -7.91 -11.22
CA LEU A 54 -5.81 -9.23 -10.72
C LEU A 54 -6.85 -9.88 -11.65
N THR A 55 -7.88 -9.11 -12.05
CA THR A 55 -8.94 -9.58 -12.94
C THR A 55 -8.40 -9.98 -14.31
N SER A 56 -7.48 -9.19 -14.90
CA SER A 56 -6.84 -9.54 -16.17
C SER A 56 -5.94 -10.77 -16.07
N SER A 57 -5.46 -11.08 -14.87
CA SER A 57 -4.66 -12.28 -14.58
C SER A 57 -5.52 -13.51 -14.23
N GLY A 58 -6.86 -13.40 -14.34
CA GLY A 58 -7.79 -14.48 -14.00
C GLY A 58 -7.96 -14.71 -12.49
N LEU A 59 -7.44 -13.82 -11.65
CA LEU A 59 -7.56 -13.92 -10.20
C LEU A 59 -8.84 -13.22 -9.72
N PRO A 60 -9.70 -13.92 -8.96
CA PRO A 60 -10.90 -13.32 -8.41
C PRO A 60 -10.54 -12.25 -7.38
N SER A 61 -11.33 -11.18 -7.34
CA SER A 61 -11.18 -10.11 -6.37
C SER A 61 -12.56 -9.64 -5.91
N LYS A 62 -12.69 -9.34 -4.61
CA LYS A 62 -13.94 -8.84 -4.02
C LYS A 62 -13.67 -7.52 -3.31
N LYS A 63 -14.58 -6.56 -3.47
CA LYS A 63 -14.56 -5.33 -2.69
C LYS A 63 -15.05 -5.63 -1.27
N SER A 64 -14.33 -5.13 -0.27
CA SER A 64 -14.79 -5.18 1.11
C SER A 64 -15.91 -4.16 1.35
N GLU A 65 -16.85 -4.52 2.23
CA GLU A 65 -17.99 -3.69 2.65
C GLU A 65 -17.89 -3.30 4.14
N ARG A 66 -16.71 -3.42 4.74
CA ARG A 66 -16.51 -3.05 6.15
C ARG A 66 -16.65 -1.54 6.31
N THR A 67 -17.52 -1.13 7.23
CA THR A 67 -17.78 0.27 7.57
C THR A 67 -17.45 0.61 9.01
N GLU A 68 -17.26 -0.40 9.87
CA GLU A 68 -16.90 -0.19 11.28
C GLU A 68 -15.46 0.30 11.40
N GLU A 69 -15.27 1.42 12.09
CA GLU A 69 -13.94 1.95 12.39
C GLU A 69 -13.16 1.01 13.32
N LYS A 70 -11.85 0.96 13.10
CA LYS A 70 -10.90 0.16 13.86
C LYS A 70 -9.81 1.03 14.43
N SER A 71 -9.31 0.68 15.61
CA SER A 71 -8.12 1.30 16.16
C SER A 71 -6.88 0.95 15.35
N THR A 72 -5.81 1.73 15.49
CA THR A 72 -4.52 1.46 14.84
C THR A 72 -3.96 0.09 15.22
N GLU A 73 -4.16 -0.34 16.46
CA GLU A 73 -3.73 -1.66 16.96
C GLU A 73 -4.49 -2.79 16.26
N GLN A 74 -5.80 -2.62 16.07
CA GLN A 74 -6.63 -3.58 15.35
C GLN A 74 -6.25 -3.66 13.86
N LEU A 75 -5.93 -2.51 13.24
CA LEU A 75 -5.42 -2.47 11.87
C LEU A 75 -4.05 -3.17 11.75
N ALA A 76 -3.17 -2.96 12.72
CA ALA A 76 -1.87 -3.62 12.76
C ALA A 76 -2.00 -5.15 12.89
N GLU A 77 -2.95 -5.63 13.71
CA GLU A 77 -3.20 -7.07 13.86
C GLU A 77 -3.74 -7.70 12.57
N ILE A 78 -4.57 -6.96 11.80
CA ILE A 78 -5.00 -7.39 10.46
C ILE A 78 -3.79 -7.51 9.51
N ALA A 79 -2.90 -6.51 9.53
CA ALA A 79 -1.75 -6.44 8.62
C ALA A 79 -0.69 -7.51 8.90
N LYS A 80 -0.54 -7.93 10.16
CA LYS A 80 0.52 -8.83 10.64
C LYS A 80 0.63 -10.14 9.85
N ASN A 81 -0.51 -10.71 9.44
CA ASN A 81 -0.55 -12.02 8.77
C ASN A 81 -0.50 -11.93 7.23
N GLN A 82 -0.26 -10.75 6.66
CA GLN A 82 -0.37 -10.51 5.22
C GLN A 82 0.97 -10.13 4.56
N ALA A 83 1.98 -9.80 5.36
CA ALA A 83 3.34 -9.62 4.86
C ALA A 83 4.03 -10.99 4.76
N LEU A 84 4.32 -11.41 3.54
CA LEU A 84 5.05 -12.65 3.27
C LEU A 84 6.44 -12.33 2.73
N MET A 85 7.45 -13.05 3.22
CA MET A 85 8.79 -12.96 2.67
C MET A 85 8.86 -13.75 1.37
N VAL A 86 9.04 -13.05 0.25
CA VAL A 86 9.33 -13.67 -1.04
C VAL A 86 10.84 -13.75 -1.19
N MET A 87 11.38 -14.96 -1.26
CA MET A 87 12.82 -15.20 -1.47
C MET A 87 13.03 -15.83 -2.85
N CYS A 88 14.08 -15.39 -3.56
CA CYS A 88 14.59 -16.11 -4.71
C CYS A 88 15.61 -17.15 -4.22
N LEU A 89 15.36 -18.42 -4.50
CA LEU A 89 16.37 -19.47 -4.33
C LEU A 89 17.33 -19.37 -5.51
N GLN A 90 18.62 -19.13 -5.21
CA GLN A 90 19.71 -19.19 -6.21
C GLN A 90 20.16 -20.63 -6.43
#